data_AF-A0A7I8W948-F1
#
_entry.id   AF-A0A7I8W948-F1
#
_cell.length_a   1.000
_cell.length_b   1.000
_cell.length_c   1.000
_cell.angle_alpha   90.00
_cell.angle_beta   90.00
_cell.angle_gamma   90.00
#
_symmetry.space_group_name_H-M   'P 1'
#
loop_
_entity.id
_entity.type
_entity.pdbx_description
1 polymer ?
#
loop_
_entity_poly.entity_id
_entity_poly.type
_entity_poly.pdbx_seq_one_letter_code
_entity_poly.pdbx_strand_id
1 'polypeptide(L)'
;MADIVDFFNWTYVSTVASEGDYGEKGIEAFKDELTARNVCTAIEAKVPQSSNKQNFEKIVKELKNNEARVVALFLRVEDATQLLSAAQRLNMIDSFVWIASDGWGNNPLPVKDTTNVSRGAITIELKSKKIPDFDTYFRRRRPSNNTRNPWFNEFWESAHKCKFKPKENGSLCTGNETFPDFKQESKLQFVYDTVYAVAQALNKVLEEQCWLNDDRKTCMSEFLRDGKTFYKHYLLNVSFEGE
;
A
#
# COMPACT_ATOMS: atom_id res chain seq x y z
N MET A 1 10.00 -1.93 -13.18
CA MET A 1 9.59 -3.34 -13.46
C MET A 1 10.16 -3.84 -14.77
N ALA A 2 10.06 -3.07 -15.87
CA ALA A 2 10.59 -3.49 -17.17
C ALA A 2 12.10 -3.80 -17.14
N ASP A 3 12.89 -3.04 -16.39
CA ASP A 3 14.33 -3.32 -16.23
C ASP A 3 14.61 -4.67 -15.53
N ILE A 4 13.72 -5.14 -14.66
CA ILE A 4 13.85 -6.47 -14.04
C ILE A 4 13.62 -7.54 -15.11
N VAL A 5 12.59 -7.35 -15.95
CA VAL A 5 12.27 -8.25 -17.06
C VAL A 5 13.45 -8.35 -18.03
N ASP A 6 14.01 -7.20 -18.40
CA ASP A 6 15.17 -7.08 -19.28
C ASP A 6 16.42 -7.74 -18.68
N PHE A 7 16.72 -7.47 -17.41
CA PHE A 7 17.86 -8.05 -16.69
C PHE A 7 17.86 -9.58 -16.70
N PHE A 8 16.68 -10.21 -16.59
CA PHE A 8 16.55 -11.67 -16.63
C PHE A 8 16.36 -12.23 -18.05
N ASN A 9 16.43 -11.39 -19.09
CA ASN A 9 16.19 -11.74 -20.49
C ASN A 9 14.83 -12.42 -20.72
N TRP A 10 13.80 -12.00 -19.98
CA TRP A 10 12.44 -12.49 -20.19
C TRP A 10 11.79 -11.76 -21.36
N THR A 11 11.58 -12.47 -22.46
CA THR A 11 11.04 -11.88 -23.71
C THR A 11 9.53 -12.06 -23.88
N TYR A 12 8.88 -12.83 -23.00
CA TYR A 12 7.46 -13.13 -23.08
C TYR A 12 6.81 -13.12 -21.69
N VAL A 13 5.92 -12.15 -21.45
CA VAL A 13 5.37 -11.84 -20.11
C VAL A 13 3.86 -11.71 -20.17
N SER A 14 3.13 -12.32 -19.23
CA SER A 14 1.70 -12.05 -19.03
C SER A 14 1.51 -10.92 -18.02
N THR A 15 0.38 -10.22 -18.08
CA THR A 15 0.07 -9.10 -17.18
C THR A 15 -1.29 -9.26 -16.54
N VAL A 16 -1.42 -8.87 -15.27
CA VAL A 16 -2.69 -8.77 -14.56
C VAL A 16 -2.79 -7.41 -13.87
N ALA A 17 -3.88 -6.70 -14.12
CA ALA A 17 -4.13 -5.39 -13.53
C ALA A 17 -5.49 -5.30 -12.82
N SER A 18 -5.54 -4.58 -11.71
CA SER A 18 -6.80 -4.21 -11.06
C SER A 18 -7.50 -3.14 -11.88
N GLU A 19 -8.81 -3.23 -12.02
CA GLU A 19 -9.60 -2.15 -12.58
C GLU A 19 -9.48 -0.88 -11.73
N GLY A 20 -9.31 0.26 -12.40
CA GLY A 20 -9.12 1.58 -11.80
C GLY A 20 -7.75 2.19 -12.09
N ASP A 21 -7.60 3.47 -11.70
CA ASP A 21 -6.47 4.32 -12.09
C ASP A 21 -5.10 3.69 -11.76
N TYR A 22 -4.96 3.04 -10.59
CA TYR A 22 -3.69 2.45 -10.18
C TYR A 22 -3.26 1.29 -11.11
N GLY A 23 -4.14 0.30 -11.29
CA GLY A 23 -3.79 -0.91 -12.03
C GLY A 23 -3.71 -0.69 -13.53
N GLU A 24 -4.70 0.01 -14.10
CA GLU A 24 -4.77 0.24 -15.55
C GLU A 24 -3.64 1.16 -16.05
N LYS A 25 -3.41 2.31 -15.40
CA LYS A 25 -2.33 3.22 -15.83
C LYS A 25 -0.95 2.63 -15.55
N GLY A 26 -0.82 1.91 -14.44
CA GLY A 26 0.43 1.24 -14.07
C GLY A 26 0.83 0.18 -15.10
N ILE A 27 -0.12 -0.66 -15.52
CA ILE A 27 0.17 -1.69 -16.53
C ILE A 27 0.34 -1.13 -17.93
N GLU A 28 -0.38 -0.06 -18.29
CA GLU A 28 -0.21 0.65 -19.56
C GLU A 28 1.22 1.18 -19.69
N ALA A 29 1.70 1.95 -18.71
CA ALA A 29 3.07 2.45 -18.68
C ALA A 29 4.10 1.31 -18.70
N PHE A 30 3.83 0.20 -17.99
CA PHE A 30 4.72 -0.96 -18.02
C PHE A 30 4.79 -1.62 -19.41
N LYS A 31 3.67 -1.75 -20.12
CA LYS A 31 3.63 -2.32 -21.47
C LYS A 31 4.37 -1.44 -22.49
N ASP A 32 4.28 -0.11 -22.36
CA ASP A 32 5.06 0.81 -23.19
C ASP A 32 6.56 0.56 -23.00
N GLU A 33 7.00 0.40 -21.75
CA GLU A 33 8.39 0.09 -21.41
C GLU A 33 8.83 -1.31 -21.89
N LEU A 34 7.94 -2.31 -21.87
CA LEU A 34 8.21 -3.63 -22.45
C LEU A 34 8.39 -3.56 -23.98
N THR A 35 7.51 -2.82 -24.66
CA THR A 35 7.54 -2.63 -26.11
C THR A 35 8.85 -1.96 -26.54
N ALA A 36 9.28 -0.93 -25.81
CA ALA A 36 10.56 -0.25 -26.04
C ALA A 36 11.78 -1.19 -25.89
N ARG A 37 11.64 -2.29 -25.15
CA ARG A 37 12.68 -3.30 -24.91
C ARG A 37 12.51 -4.57 -25.77
N ASN A 38 11.60 -4.56 -26.75
CA ASN A 38 11.27 -5.73 -27.59
C ASN A 38 10.79 -6.95 -26.79
N VAL A 39 10.10 -6.73 -25.67
CA VAL A 39 9.45 -7.79 -24.88
C VAL A 39 7.99 -7.88 -25.30
N CYS A 40 7.53 -9.10 -25.60
CA CYS A 40 6.15 -9.36 -26.01
C CYS A 40 5.24 -9.63 -24.81
N THR A 41 4.04 -9.06 -24.87
CA THR A 41 2.97 -9.34 -23.89
C THR A 41 2.12 -10.52 -24.36
N ALA A 42 1.93 -11.51 -23.49
CA ALA A 42 1.17 -12.73 -23.79
C ALA A 42 -0.32 -12.56 -23.49
N ILE A 43 -0.72 -12.79 -22.23
CA ILE A 43 -2.10 -12.59 -21.75
C ILE A 43 -2.17 -11.26 -21.01
N GLU A 44 -3.17 -10.46 -21.36
CA GLU A 44 -3.52 -9.23 -20.67
C GLU A 44 -4.83 -9.41 -19.90
N ALA A 45 -4.72 -9.82 -18.63
CA ALA A 45 -5.87 -10.03 -17.78
C ALA A 45 -6.19 -8.78 -16.95
N LYS A 46 -7.49 -8.54 -16.76
CA LYS A 46 -8.00 -7.48 -15.88
C LYS A 46 -8.87 -8.07 -14.79
N VAL A 47 -8.74 -7.55 -13.57
CA VAL A 47 -9.56 -7.89 -12.40
C VAL A 47 -10.64 -6.83 -12.22
N PRO A 48 -11.92 -7.12 -12.51
CA PRO A 48 -13.03 -6.18 -12.29
C PRO A 48 -13.17 -5.76 -10.83
N GLN A 49 -13.73 -4.57 -10.58
CA GLN A 49 -13.93 -4.07 -9.22
C GLN A 49 -14.83 -4.99 -8.36
N SER A 50 -15.84 -5.62 -8.97
CA SER A 50 -16.76 -6.57 -8.34
C SER A 50 -16.41 -8.04 -8.62
N SER A 51 -15.12 -8.39 -8.51
CA SER A 51 -14.64 -9.75 -8.78
C SER A 51 -15.01 -10.74 -7.67
N ASN A 52 -15.45 -11.93 -8.07
CA ASN A 52 -15.65 -13.07 -7.18
C ASN A 52 -14.55 -14.13 -7.33
N LYS A 53 -14.61 -15.20 -6.53
CA LYS A 53 -13.60 -16.27 -6.53
C LYS A 53 -13.45 -16.94 -7.91
N GLN A 54 -14.55 -17.11 -8.64
CA GLN A 54 -14.56 -17.71 -9.97
C GLN A 54 -13.87 -16.84 -11.01
N ASN A 55 -13.98 -15.50 -10.90
CA ASN A 55 -13.25 -14.59 -11.77
C ASN A 55 -11.73 -14.79 -11.65
N PHE A 56 -11.20 -14.85 -10.42
CA PHE A 56 -9.77 -15.09 -10.20
C PHE A 56 -9.31 -16.46 -10.71
N GLU A 57 -10.11 -17.51 -10.52
CA GLU A 57 -9.79 -18.84 -11.05
C GLU A 57 -9.78 -18.87 -12.59
N LYS A 58 -10.67 -18.11 -13.24
CA LYS A 58 -10.65 -17.95 -14.69
C LYS A 58 -9.35 -17.29 -15.15
N ILE A 59 -8.95 -16.20 -14.50
CA ILE A 59 -7.70 -15.48 -14.83
C ILE A 59 -6.50 -16.43 -14.69
N VAL A 60 -6.41 -17.18 -13.59
CA VAL A 60 -5.30 -18.13 -13.38
C VAL A 60 -5.26 -19.22 -14.45
N LYS A 61 -6.42 -19.75 -14.87
CA LYS A 61 -6.50 -20.74 -15.96
C LYS A 61 -6.06 -20.12 -17.29
N GLU A 62 -6.48 -18.89 -17.58
CA GLU A 62 -6.08 -18.16 -18.78
C GLU A 62 -4.57 -17.91 -18.83
N LEU A 63 -3.98 -17.48 -17.72
CA LEU A 63 -2.53 -17.35 -17.57
C LEU A 63 -1.78 -18.66 -17.81
N LYS A 64 -2.39 -19.81 -17.51
CA LYS A 64 -1.78 -21.13 -17.73
C LYS A 64 -1.87 -21.61 -19.18
N ASN A 65 -2.74 -21.00 -20.00
CA ASN A 65 -2.99 -21.42 -21.38
C ASN A 65 -1.95 -20.91 -22.39
N ASN A 66 -0.83 -20.34 -21.92
CA ASN A 66 0.24 -19.83 -22.76
C ASN A 66 1.62 -20.20 -22.17
N GLU A 67 2.69 -19.95 -22.92
CA GLU A 67 4.07 -20.32 -22.54
C GLU A 67 4.75 -19.32 -21.61
N ALA A 68 4.20 -18.11 -21.42
CA ALA A 68 4.77 -17.11 -20.53
C ALA A 68 4.64 -17.55 -19.06
N ARG A 69 5.78 -17.83 -18.44
CA ARG A 69 5.84 -18.13 -17.00
C ARG A 69 5.86 -16.87 -16.13
N VAL A 70 6.36 -15.76 -16.65
CA VAL A 70 6.45 -14.50 -15.91
C VAL A 70 5.12 -13.78 -15.97
N VAL A 71 4.61 -13.39 -14.80
CA VAL A 71 3.35 -12.67 -14.68
C VAL A 71 3.56 -11.37 -13.91
N ALA A 72 3.39 -10.24 -14.60
CA ALA A 72 3.47 -8.91 -14.02
C ALA A 72 2.14 -8.50 -13.37
N LEU A 73 2.19 -8.06 -12.12
CA LEU A 73 1.01 -7.77 -11.30
C LEU A 73 0.98 -6.28 -10.91
N PHE A 74 0.00 -5.57 -11.46
CA PHE A 74 -0.41 -4.22 -11.04
C PHE A 74 -1.73 -4.28 -10.31
N LEU A 75 -1.69 -4.83 -9.10
CA LEU A 75 -2.86 -5.20 -8.32
C LEU A 75 -2.91 -4.47 -6.98
N ARG A 76 -4.13 -4.20 -6.51
CA ARG A 76 -4.39 -3.86 -5.10
C ARG A 76 -4.08 -5.07 -4.21
N VAL A 77 -3.81 -4.83 -2.92
CA VAL A 77 -3.43 -5.90 -1.99
C VAL A 77 -4.51 -6.98 -1.88
N GLU A 78 -5.78 -6.61 -1.92
CA GLU A 78 -6.91 -7.54 -1.85
C GLU A 78 -6.97 -8.42 -3.11
N ASP A 79 -6.78 -7.82 -4.29
CA ASP A 79 -6.81 -8.52 -5.57
C ASP A 79 -5.62 -9.49 -5.71
N ALA A 80 -4.42 -9.06 -5.28
CA ALA A 80 -3.24 -9.93 -5.22
C ALA A 80 -3.46 -11.13 -4.29
N THR A 81 -4.05 -10.89 -3.11
CA THR A 81 -4.40 -11.94 -2.14
C THR A 81 -5.37 -12.95 -2.75
N GLN A 82 -6.40 -12.48 -3.44
CA GLN A 82 -7.42 -13.34 -4.05
C GLN A 82 -6.89 -14.11 -5.27
N LEU A 83 -6.01 -13.49 -6.08
CA LEU A 83 -5.35 -14.14 -7.21
C LEU A 83 -4.43 -15.27 -6.75
N LEU A 84 -3.55 -15.01 -5.77
CA LEU A 84 -2.68 -16.06 -5.21
C LEU A 84 -3.49 -17.16 -4.52
N SER A 85 -4.59 -16.80 -3.85
CA SER A 85 -5.51 -17.80 -3.28
C SER A 85 -6.16 -18.67 -4.36
N ALA A 86 -6.49 -18.10 -5.53
CA ALA A 86 -6.98 -18.88 -6.67
C ALA A 86 -5.90 -19.78 -7.27
N ALA A 87 -4.67 -19.28 -7.40
CA ALA A 87 -3.52 -20.07 -7.85
C ALA A 87 -3.26 -21.27 -6.91
N GLN A 88 -3.35 -21.06 -5.59
CA GLN A 88 -3.23 -22.12 -4.59
C GLN A 88 -4.35 -23.16 -4.71
N ARG A 89 -5.62 -22.73 -4.87
CA ARG A 89 -6.76 -23.66 -5.04
C ARG A 89 -6.64 -24.50 -6.31
N LEU A 90 -6.05 -23.94 -7.37
CA LEU A 90 -5.82 -24.62 -8.64
C LEU A 90 -4.48 -25.37 -8.69
N ASN A 91 -3.76 -25.48 -7.57
CA ASN A 91 -2.48 -26.18 -7.44
C ASN A 91 -1.40 -25.69 -8.44
N MET A 92 -1.31 -24.37 -8.64
CA MET A 92 -0.36 -23.74 -9.57
C MET A 92 1.05 -23.56 -8.96
N ILE A 93 1.53 -24.57 -8.25
CA ILE A 93 2.87 -24.55 -7.63
C ILE A 93 3.93 -24.50 -8.73
N ASP A 94 4.93 -23.62 -8.57
CA ASP A 94 6.04 -23.38 -9.51
C ASP A 94 5.63 -23.07 -10.97
N SER A 95 4.34 -22.80 -11.20
CA SER A 95 3.80 -22.56 -12.54
C SER A 95 4.12 -21.15 -13.06
N PHE A 96 4.24 -20.18 -12.16
CA PHE A 96 4.43 -18.77 -12.48
C PHE A 96 5.60 -18.16 -11.71
N VAL A 97 6.25 -17.17 -12.31
CA VAL A 97 7.18 -16.24 -11.66
C VAL A 97 6.46 -14.91 -11.54
N TRP A 98 6.06 -14.55 -10.33
CA TRP A 98 5.33 -13.31 -10.08
C TRP A 98 6.29 -12.13 -9.99
N ILE A 99 6.04 -11.07 -10.75
CA ILE A 99 6.65 -9.76 -10.55
C ILE A 99 5.57 -8.74 -10.18
N ALA A 100 5.58 -8.19 -8.98
CA ALA A 100 4.49 -7.36 -8.49
C ALA A 100 4.92 -5.93 -8.15
N SER A 101 3.99 -4.99 -8.36
CA SER A 101 4.08 -3.59 -7.93
C SER A 101 3.92 -3.43 -6.41
N ASP A 102 4.00 -2.18 -5.93
CA ASP A 102 3.95 -1.80 -4.51
C ASP A 102 2.59 -2.01 -3.84
N GLY A 103 1.55 -2.26 -4.63
CA GLY A 103 0.24 -2.70 -4.13
C GLY A 103 0.30 -4.06 -3.43
N TRP A 104 1.20 -4.97 -3.86
CA TRP A 104 1.63 -6.10 -3.02
C TRP A 104 2.81 -5.64 -2.13
N GLY A 105 3.88 -5.13 -2.74
CA GLY A 105 5.05 -4.65 -2.01
C GLY A 105 5.57 -5.66 -1.00
N ASN A 106 5.74 -5.24 0.24
CA ASN A 106 6.14 -6.14 1.34
C ASN A 106 4.98 -6.59 2.24
N ASN A 107 3.73 -6.41 1.80
CA ASN A 107 2.56 -6.77 2.58
C ASN A 107 2.49 -8.30 2.79
N PRO A 108 2.32 -8.79 4.03
CA PRO A 108 2.26 -10.23 4.31
C PRO A 108 0.92 -10.87 3.94
N LEU A 109 -0.16 -10.10 3.73
CA LEU A 109 -1.49 -10.64 3.48
C LEU A 109 -1.56 -11.53 2.24
N PRO A 110 -1.01 -11.13 1.06
CA PRO A 110 -1.12 -11.96 -0.13
C PRO A 110 -0.47 -13.33 0.00
N VAL A 111 0.57 -13.45 0.84
CA VAL A 111 1.40 -14.67 0.98
C VAL A 111 1.05 -15.54 2.20
N LYS A 112 0.23 -15.04 3.12
CA LYS A 112 0.01 -15.68 4.44
C LYS A 112 -0.34 -17.17 4.35
N ASP A 113 -1.23 -17.53 3.42
CA ASP A 113 -1.74 -18.89 3.22
C ASP A 113 -1.45 -19.44 1.81
N THR A 114 -0.53 -18.79 1.08
CA THR A 114 -0.24 -19.07 -0.35
C THR A 114 1.28 -19.14 -0.63
N THR A 115 2.09 -19.41 0.41
CA THR A 115 3.56 -19.46 0.33
C THR A 115 4.08 -20.42 -0.73
N ASN A 116 3.40 -21.54 -0.97
CA ASN A 116 3.85 -22.52 -1.98
C ASN A 116 3.75 -21.98 -3.41
N VAL A 117 2.72 -21.20 -3.74
CA VAL A 117 2.55 -20.62 -5.09
C VAL A 117 3.22 -19.26 -5.25
N SER A 118 3.51 -18.56 -4.16
CA SER A 118 4.17 -17.24 -4.17
C SER A 118 5.68 -17.30 -3.96
N ARG A 119 6.25 -18.50 -3.73
CA ARG A 119 7.69 -18.70 -3.56
C ARG A 119 8.45 -18.18 -4.78
N GLY A 120 9.49 -17.38 -4.53
CA GLY A 120 10.32 -16.82 -5.60
C GLY A 120 9.72 -15.60 -6.31
N ALA A 121 8.57 -15.08 -5.83
CA ALA A 121 8.04 -13.81 -6.31
C ALA A 121 9.01 -12.65 -6.06
N ILE A 122 9.08 -11.74 -7.01
CA ILE A 122 9.79 -10.46 -6.90
C ILE A 122 8.73 -9.38 -6.73
N THR A 123 8.83 -8.59 -5.67
CA THR A 123 7.92 -7.46 -5.45
C THR A 123 8.71 -6.16 -5.36
N ILE A 124 8.11 -5.08 -5.85
CA ILE A 124 8.66 -3.73 -5.73
C ILE A 124 7.95 -3.06 -4.57
N GLU A 125 8.71 -2.36 -3.74
CA GLU A 125 8.18 -1.51 -2.68
C GLU A 125 8.89 -0.17 -2.73
N LEU A 126 8.19 0.88 -2.31
CA LEU A 126 8.79 2.20 -2.17
C LEU A 126 9.85 2.15 -1.06
N LYS A 127 11.05 2.60 -1.38
CA LYS A 127 12.13 2.67 -0.39
C LYS A 127 11.75 3.68 0.68
N SER A 128 11.58 3.18 1.90
CA SER A 128 11.30 3.99 3.07
C SER A 128 12.28 3.68 4.20
N LYS A 129 12.35 4.60 5.15
CA LYS A 129 13.03 4.39 6.43
C LYS A 129 12.02 4.16 7.53
N LYS A 130 12.41 3.33 8.48
CA LYS A 130 11.63 3.09 9.69
C LYS A 130 11.73 4.31 10.60
N ILE A 131 10.59 4.74 11.17
CA ILE A 131 10.52 5.83 12.16
C ILE A 131 10.45 5.20 13.57
N PRO A 132 11.55 5.12 14.35
CA PRO A 132 11.57 4.38 15.62
C PRO A 132 10.65 4.98 16.69
N ASP A 133 10.48 6.31 16.68
CA ASP A 133 9.62 6.99 17.64
C ASP A 133 8.15 6.66 17.42
N PHE A 134 7.73 6.38 16.18
CA PHE A 134 6.39 5.90 15.89
C PHE A 134 6.15 4.51 16.50
N ASP A 135 7.13 3.61 16.44
CA ASP A 135 7.01 2.29 17.08
C ASP A 135 6.80 2.42 18.58
N THR A 136 7.60 3.26 19.24
CA THR A 136 7.47 3.55 20.67
C THR A 136 6.10 4.16 20.98
N TYR A 137 5.67 5.14 20.20
CA TYR A 137 4.36 5.77 20.32
C TYR A 137 3.23 4.74 20.19
N PHE A 138 3.26 3.91 19.14
CA PHE A 138 2.17 3.00 18.79
C PHE A 138 2.06 1.86 19.81
N ARG A 139 3.19 1.25 20.20
CA ARG A 139 3.23 0.15 21.18
C ARG A 139 2.72 0.55 22.57
N ARG A 140 2.80 1.83 22.92
CA ARG A 140 2.28 2.39 24.19
C ARG A 140 0.78 2.75 24.14
N ARG A 141 0.15 2.70 22.96
CA ARG A 141 -1.29 2.96 22.85
C ARG A 141 -2.11 1.83 23.45
N ARG A 142 -3.12 2.23 24.20
CA ARG A 142 -4.06 1.37 24.90
C ARG A 142 -5.46 1.94 24.69
N PRO A 143 -6.52 1.11 24.68
CA PRO A 143 -7.91 1.56 24.58
C PRO A 143 -8.25 2.66 25.60
N SER A 144 -7.69 2.57 26.81
CA SER A 144 -7.88 3.54 27.89
C SER A 144 -7.24 4.92 27.64
N ASN A 145 -6.13 4.99 26.89
CA ASN A 145 -5.36 6.23 26.68
C ASN A 145 -5.48 6.81 25.26
N ASN A 146 -6.25 6.16 24.39
CA ASN A 146 -6.40 6.56 22.99
C ASN A 146 -7.87 6.83 22.63
N THR A 147 -8.54 7.65 23.43
CA THR A 147 -9.96 8.01 23.26
C THR A 147 -10.24 8.87 22.02
N ARG A 148 -9.20 9.47 21.43
CA ARG A 148 -9.32 10.32 20.23
C ARG A 148 -9.57 9.53 18.94
N ASN A 149 -9.18 8.25 18.89
CA ASN A 149 -9.34 7.42 17.71
C ASN A 149 -10.59 6.53 17.89
N PRO A 150 -11.70 6.82 17.20
CA PRO A 150 -12.96 6.10 17.39
C PRO A 150 -12.87 4.62 16.95
N TRP A 151 -11.94 4.28 16.05
CA TRP A 151 -11.75 2.92 15.54
C TRP A 151 -10.77 2.08 16.37
N PHE A 152 -10.15 2.65 17.40
CA PHE A 152 -9.07 1.96 18.11
C PHE A 152 -9.55 0.73 18.88
N ASN A 153 -10.77 0.75 19.42
CA ASN A 153 -11.36 -0.42 20.09
C ASN A 153 -11.61 -1.56 19.10
N GLU A 154 -12.17 -1.26 17.93
CA GLU A 154 -12.43 -2.26 16.88
C GLU A 154 -11.13 -2.85 16.34
N PHE A 155 -10.12 -2.00 16.14
CA PHE A 155 -8.76 -2.43 15.80
C PHE A 155 -8.20 -3.37 16.87
N TRP A 156 -8.29 -3.01 18.15
CA TRP A 156 -7.75 -3.81 19.26
C TRP A 156 -8.37 -5.20 19.31
N GLU A 157 -9.71 -5.27 19.21
CA GLU A 157 -10.46 -6.53 19.13
C GLU A 157 -10.03 -7.39 17.92
N SER A 158 -9.87 -6.76 16.75
CA SER A 158 -9.46 -7.46 15.53
C SER A 158 -8.02 -7.96 15.59
N ALA A 159 -7.11 -7.17 16.16
CA ALA A 159 -5.69 -7.49 16.21
C ALA A 159 -5.38 -8.59 17.24
N HIS A 160 -6.06 -8.58 18.39
CA HIS A 160 -5.88 -9.58 19.45
C HIS A 160 -6.88 -10.74 19.38
N LYS A 161 -7.82 -10.72 18.42
CA LYS A 161 -8.88 -11.74 18.28
C LYS A 161 -9.68 -11.93 19.57
N CYS A 162 -10.05 -10.83 20.21
CA CYS A 162 -10.84 -10.77 21.44
C CYS A 162 -11.99 -9.76 21.31
N LYS A 163 -12.86 -9.68 22.32
CA LYS A 163 -13.94 -8.70 22.42
C LYS A 163 -13.95 -8.01 23.77
N PHE A 164 -14.22 -6.71 23.84
CA PHE A 164 -14.46 -6.01 25.12
C PHE A 164 -15.80 -6.39 25.74
N LYS A 165 -16.77 -6.74 24.88
CA LYS A 165 -18.09 -7.27 25.27
C LYS A 165 -18.32 -8.59 24.53
N PRO A 166 -17.66 -9.70 24.95
CA PRO A 166 -17.83 -10.98 24.29
C PRO A 166 -19.26 -11.49 24.46
N LYS A 167 -19.81 -12.12 23.42
CA LYS A 167 -20.95 -13.04 23.58
C LYS A 167 -20.45 -14.32 24.25
N GLU A 168 -21.35 -15.15 24.80
CA GLU A 168 -20.99 -16.40 25.49
C GLU A 168 -19.92 -17.20 24.70
N ASN A 169 -18.88 -17.64 25.39
CA ASN A 169 -17.67 -18.32 24.88
C ASN A 169 -16.63 -17.48 24.09
N GLY A 170 -16.74 -16.13 24.06
CA GLY A 170 -15.70 -15.26 23.47
C GLY A 170 -14.56 -14.90 24.43
N SER A 171 -13.34 -14.71 23.91
CA SER A 171 -12.20 -14.19 24.66
C SER A 171 -12.40 -12.70 25.01
N LEU A 172 -12.20 -12.35 26.28
CA LEU A 172 -12.31 -10.97 26.77
C LEU A 172 -11.03 -10.18 26.49
N CYS A 173 -11.14 -9.00 25.89
CA CYS A 173 -10.03 -8.06 25.82
C CYS A 173 -9.84 -7.34 27.17
N THR A 174 -8.64 -7.40 27.72
CA THR A 174 -8.22 -6.66 28.93
C THR A 174 -7.87 -5.21 28.63
N GLY A 175 -7.49 -4.92 27.37
CA GLY A 175 -6.97 -3.63 26.96
C GLY A 175 -5.50 -3.43 27.31
N ASN A 176 -4.81 -4.44 27.85
CA ASN A 176 -3.39 -4.43 28.22
C ASN A 176 -2.53 -5.43 27.42
N GLU A 177 -3.13 -6.08 26.43
CA GLU A 177 -2.43 -6.93 25.47
C GLU A 177 -1.25 -6.18 24.80
N THR A 178 -0.27 -6.94 24.32
CA THR A 178 0.94 -6.41 23.70
C THR A 178 1.05 -6.87 22.25
N PHE A 179 1.78 -6.10 21.44
CA PHE A 179 2.11 -6.43 20.06
C PHE A 179 3.58 -6.85 19.95
N PRO A 180 3.95 -8.09 20.34
CA PRO A 180 5.35 -8.52 20.29
C PRO A 180 5.92 -8.44 18.88
N ASP A 181 5.13 -8.85 17.89
CA ASP A 181 5.51 -8.88 16.46
C ASP A 181 5.06 -7.65 15.67
N PHE A 182 4.94 -6.49 16.34
CA PHE A 182 4.60 -5.25 15.64
C PHE A 182 5.65 -4.92 14.57
N LYS A 183 5.21 -4.93 13.32
CA LYS A 183 5.95 -4.44 12.16
C LYS A 183 5.32 -3.14 11.69
N GLN A 184 6.16 -2.13 11.53
CA GLN A 184 5.75 -0.85 10.99
C GLN A 184 5.31 -1.02 9.53
N GLU A 185 4.24 -0.33 9.14
CA GLU A 185 3.78 -0.28 7.76
C GLU A 185 4.85 0.40 6.88
N SER A 186 5.11 -0.15 5.70
CA SER A 186 6.26 0.24 4.87
C SER A 186 6.16 1.67 4.35
N LYS A 187 4.95 2.18 4.16
CA LYS A 187 4.69 3.52 3.63
C LYS A 187 4.49 4.57 4.72
N LEU A 188 4.69 4.24 6.00
CA LEU A 188 4.50 5.18 7.12
C LEU A 188 5.33 6.46 6.98
N GLN A 189 6.59 6.34 6.53
CA GLN A 189 7.47 7.51 6.35
C GLN A 189 6.83 8.56 5.43
N PHE A 190 6.20 8.14 4.34
CA PHE A 190 5.52 9.07 3.43
C PHE A 190 4.36 9.79 4.11
N VAL A 191 3.63 9.13 5.01
CA VAL A 191 2.56 9.76 5.80
C VAL A 191 3.15 10.78 6.77
N TYR A 192 4.25 10.44 7.45
CA TYR A 192 4.96 11.34 8.34
C TYR A 192 5.46 12.58 7.62
N ASP A 193 6.21 12.39 6.52
CA ASP A 193 6.77 13.46 5.71
C ASP A 193 5.67 14.34 5.10
N THR A 194 4.52 13.77 4.72
CA THR A 194 3.38 14.56 4.21
C THR A 194 2.86 15.54 5.27
N VAL A 195 2.70 15.08 6.51
CA VAL A 195 2.25 15.96 7.62
C VAL A 195 3.28 17.04 7.89
N TYR A 196 4.58 16.68 7.88
CA TYR A 196 5.66 17.65 8.05
C TYR A 196 5.73 18.65 6.91
N ALA A 197 5.53 18.22 5.66
CA ALA A 197 5.53 19.12 4.51
C ALA A 197 4.47 20.21 4.66
N VAL A 198 3.24 19.82 5.05
CA VAL A 198 2.16 20.77 5.32
C VAL A 198 2.49 21.67 6.52
N ALA A 199 3.03 21.11 7.60
CA ALA A 199 3.43 21.89 8.78
C ALA A 199 4.51 22.94 8.44
N GLN A 200 5.50 22.58 7.64
CA GLN A 200 6.55 23.49 7.17
C GLN A 200 5.98 24.60 6.27
N ALA A 201 5.07 24.27 5.36
CA ALA A 201 4.38 25.27 4.55
C ALA A 201 3.59 26.26 5.42
N LEU A 202 2.84 25.76 6.42
CA LEU A 202 2.09 26.59 7.36
C LEU A 202 3.01 27.46 8.22
N ASN A 203 4.15 26.92 8.66
CA ASN A 203 5.13 27.67 9.43
C ASN A 203 5.72 28.83 8.61
N LYS A 204 6.02 28.61 7.33
CA LYS A 204 6.44 29.69 6.42
C LYS A 204 5.38 30.79 6.27
N VAL A 205 4.11 30.43 6.13
CA VAL A 205 3.02 31.45 6.13
C VAL A 205 3.01 32.23 7.44
N LEU A 206 3.14 31.53 8.56
CA LEU A 206 3.16 32.16 9.87
C LEU A 206 4.31 33.17 10.00
N GLU A 207 5.51 32.79 9.57
CA GLU A 207 6.71 33.62 9.61
C GLU A 207 6.64 34.83 8.65
N GLU A 208 6.18 34.62 7.41
CA GLU A 208 6.22 35.65 6.38
C GLU A 208 5.01 36.59 6.40
N GLN A 209 3.82 36.10 6.75
CA GLN A 209 2.56 36.85 6.62
C GLN A 209 1.97 37.25 7.96
N CYS A 210 2.16 36.42 8.99
CA CYS A 210 1.42 36.54 10.25
C CYS A 210 2.30 36.82 11.48
N TRP A 211 3.63 36.90 11.34
CA TRP A 211 4.53 36.95 12.50
C TRP A 211 4.31 38.17 13.39
N LEU A 212 4.11 39.33 12.75
CA LEU A 212 3.91 40.64 13.40
C LEU A 212 2.44 40.92 13.76
N ASN A 213 1.51 40.02 13.43
CA ASN A 213 0.10 40.18 13.79
C ASN A 213 -0.13 39.76 15.25
N ASP A 214 -0.78 40.63 16.04
CA ASP A 214 -1.15 40.35 17.43
C ASP A 214 -2.12 39.16 17.52
N ASP A 215 -3.00 39.02 16.53
CA ASP A 215 -3.87 37.84 16.35
C ASP A 215 -3.40 36.96 15.18
N ARG A 216 -2.36 36.17 15.44
CA ARG A 216 -1.79 35.22 14.47
C ARG A 216 -2.80 34.19 13.99
N LYS A 217 -3.75 33.79 14.84
CA LYS A 217 -4.74 32.76 14.51
C LYS A 217 -5.70 33.27 13.45
N THR A 218 -6.21 34.49 13.63
CA THR A 218 -7.10 35.11 12.65
C THR A 218 -6.36 35.36 11.34
N CYS A 219 -5.14 35.91 11.37
CA CYS A 219 -4.32 36.11 10.17
C CYS A 219 -4.11 34.81 9.38
N MET A 220 -3.71 33.72 10.03
CA MET A 220 -3.55 32.41 9.38
C MET A 220 -4.87 31.92 8.76
N SER A 221 -5.98 32.06 9.50
CA SER A 221 -7.29 31.62 9.02
C SER A 221 -7.78 32.41 7.81
N GLU A 222 -7.44 33.70 7.72
CA GLU A 222 -7.78 34.56 6.58
C GLU A 222 -6.89 34.25 5.37
N PHE A 223 -5.59 34.11 5.59
CA PHE A 223 -4.63 33.75 4.53
C PHE A 223 -4.99 32.42 3.87
N LEU A 224 -5.32 31.41 4.67
CA LEU A 224 -5.64 30.07 4.18
C LEU A 224 -6.97 29.98 3.42
N ARG A 225 -7.78 31.06 3.39
CA ARG A 225 -8.94 31.14 2.47
C ARG A 225 -8.49 31.17 1.02
N ASP A 226 -7.31 31.73 0.73
CA ASP A 226 -6.68 31.62 -0.58
C ASP A 226 -5.82 30.35 -0.66
N GLY A 227 -6.50 29.21 -0.80
CA GLY A 227 -5.85 27.91 -0.95
C GLY A 227 -4.93 27.83 -2.18
N LYS A 228 -5.18 28.64 -3.22
CA LYS A 228 -4.34 28.66 -4.43
C LYS A 228 -2.98 29.29 -4.14
N THR A 229 -2.96 30.40 -3.42
CA THR A 229 -1.70 31.04 -3.00
C THR A 229 -0.93 30.15 -2.04
N PHE A 230 -1.61 29.59 -1.03
CA PHE A 230 -0.99 28.62 -0.11
C PHE A 230 -0.34 27.45 -0.87
N TYR A 231 -1.10 26.81 -1.77
CA TYR A 231 -0.59 25.67 -2.53
C TYR A 231 0.62 26.04 -3.39
N LYS A 232 0.50 27.10 -4.22
CA LYS A 232 1.53 27.44 -5.22
C LYS A 232 2.79 28.06 -4.64
N HIS A 233 2.66 28.91 -3.61
CA HIS A 233 3.79 29.68 -3.09
C HIS A 233 4.43 29.04 -1.87
N TYR A 234 3.67 28.29 -1.08
CA TYR A 234 4.16 27.69 0.16
C TYR A 234 4.34 26.19 0.00
N LEU A 235 3.28 25.44 -0.31
CA LEU A 235 3.35 23.97 -0.30
C LEU A 235 4.27 23.39 -1.39
N LEU A 236 4.24 23.92 -2.62
CA LEU A 236 5.13 23.48 -3.70
C LEU A 236 6.60 23.86 -3.48
N ASN A 237 6.89 24.81 -2.59
CA ASN A 237 8.23 25.33 -2.32
C ASN A 237 8.77 24.86 -0.96
N VAL A 238 8.21 23.78 -0.41
CA VAL A 238 8.72 23.13 0.80
C VAL A 238 9.97 22.33 0.47
N SER A 239 10.99 22.48 1.31
CA SER A 239 12.20 21.65 1.29
C SER A 239 12.62 21.39 2.73
N PHE A 240 12.84 20.12 3.05
CA PHE A 240 13.35 19.64 4.33
C PHE A 240 13.99 18.27 4.13
N GLU A 241 14.88 17.88 5.04
CA GLU A 241 15.37 16.50 5.12
C GLU A 241 14.31 15.67 5.86
N GLY A 242 13.70 14.71 5.17
CA GLY A 242 12.85 13.70 5.80
C GLY A 242 13.68 12.73 6.64
N GLU A 243 13.07 12.13 7.68
CA GLU A 243 13.77 11.22 8.61
C GLU A 243 14.34 9.98 7.94
#